data_AF-A0A3B0RFK2-F1
#
_entry.id   AF-A0A3B0RFK2-F1
#
_cell.length_a   1.000
_cell.length_b   1.000
_cell.length_c   1.000
_cell.angle_alpha   90.00
_cell.angle_beta   90.00
_cell.angle_gamma   90.00
#
_symmetry.space_group_name_H-M   'P 1'
#
loop_
_entity.id
_entity.type
_entity.pdbx_description
1 polymer ?
#
loop_
_entity_poly.entity_id
_entity_poly.type
_entity_poly.pdbx_seq_one_letter_code
_entity_poly.pdbx_strand_id
1 'polypeptide(L)'
;VTLLRSLSWKGWKVAHDPLLFILHMGYFWIPTGFLLMAWFSFTDAAPISHALHAFTVGAVGSLTLGVMSRATLGHSGLPLNNENILTVIFLLINLAALSRVVLPLILPDGYTGILNSAGGLWILAYGLFLLRFLPTFLRPRKLF
;
A
#
# COMPACT_ATOMS: atom_id res chain seq x y z
N VAL A 1 -17.99 11.98 -2.87
CA VAL A 1 -18.08 11.41 -4.24
C VAL A 1 -17.14 10.22 -4.45
N THR A 2 -15.83 10.35 -4.18
CA THR A 2 -14.82 9.31 -4.43
C THR A 2 -15.07 7.98 -3.69
N LEU A 3 -15.42 8.01 -2.40
CA LEU A 3 -15.74 6.82 -1.61
C LEU A 3 -16.99 6.09 -2.13
N LEU A 4 -18.07 6.83 -2.38
CA LEU A 4 -19.32 6.29 -2.93
C LEU A 4 -19.11 5.63 -4.29
N ARG A 5 -18.28 6.23 -5.15
CA ARG A 5 -17.92 5.64 -6.43
C ARG A 5 -17.12 4.34 -6.26
N SER A 6 -16.19 4.29 -5.31
CA SER A 6 -15.39 3.07 -5.03
C SER A 6 -16.26 1.88 -4.59
N LEU A 7 -17.34 2.12 -3.84
CA LEU A 7 -18.29 1.07 -3.45
C LEU A 7 -18.95 0.39 -4.66
N SER A 8 -19.17 1.13 -5.75
CA SER A 8 -19.74 0.56 -6.99
C SER A 8 -18.82 -0.47 -7.66
N TRP A 9 -17.51 -0.42 -7.39
CA TRP A 9 -16.52 -1.37 -7.92
C TRP A 9 -16.56 -2.72 -7.19
N LYS A 10 -17.29 -2.81 -6.07
CA LYS A 10 -17.49 -4.05 -5.30
C LYS A 10 -16.16 -4.74 -4.94
N GLY A 11 -15.17 -3.97 -4.49
CA GLY A 11 -13.81 -4.44 -4.21
C GLY A 11 -13.72 -5.64 -3.25
N TRP A 12 -14.72 -5.85 -2.40
CA TRP A 12 -14.81 -7.05 -1.55
C TRP A 12 -14.94 -8.35 -2.35
N LYS A 13 -15.48 -8.33 -3.57
CA LYS A 13 -15.60 -9.52 -4.43
C LYS A 13 -14.25 -10.04 -4.91
N VAL A 14 -13.23 -9.20 -4.91
CA VAL A 14 -11.88 -9.51 -5.42
C VAL A 14 -10.88 -9.66 -4.29
N ALA A 15 -11.32 -9.79 -3.03
CA ALA A 15 -10.45 -9.99 -1.88
C ALA A 15 -9.60 -11.28 -1.98
N HIS A 16 -10.01 -12.25 -2.80
CA HIS A 16 -9.26 -13.47 -3.09
C HIS A 16 -8.11 -13.24 -4.08
N ASP A 17 -8.10 -12.13 -4.81
CA ASP A 17 -7.06 -11.72 -5.76
C ASP A 17 -6.24 -10.56 -5.16
N PRO A 18 -5.05 -10.81 -4.60
CA PRO A 18 -4.22 -9.79 -3.98
C PRO A 18 -3.78 -8.71 -4.97
N LEU A 19 -3.54 -9.04 -6.25
CA LEU A 19 -3.09 -8.10 -7.28
C LEU A 19 -4.15 -7.05 -7.60
N LEU A 20 -5.42 -7.43 -7.55
CA LEU A 20 -6.53 -6.52 -7.78
C LEU A 20 -6.96 -5.82 -6.48
N PHE A 21 -6.93 -6.53 -5.35
CA PHE A 21 -7.35 -5.99 -4.06
C PHE A 21 -6.44 -4.86 -3.57
N ILE A 22 -5.12 -4.96 -3.79
CA ILE A 22 -4.18 -3.89 -3.41
C ILE A 22 -4.50 -2.56 -4.10
N LEU A 23 -5.05 -2.58 -5.31
CA LEU A 23 -5.46 -1.35 -6.00
C LEU A 23 -6.63 -0.66 -5.30
N HIS A 24 -7.56 -1.44 -4.75
CA HIS A 24 -8.68 -0.91 -3.97
C HIS A 24 -8.20 -0.33 -2.64
N MET A 25 -7.27 -1.02 -1.96
CA MET A 25 -6.65 -0.53 -0.73
C MET A 25 -5.88 0.77 -0.97
N GLY A 26 -5.03 0.81 -2.00
CA GLY A 26 -4.31 2.02 -2.41
C GLY A 26 -5.25 3.17 -2.74
N TYR A 27 -6.34 2.90 -3.47
CA TYR A 27 -7.34 3.93 -3.77
C TYR A 27 -8.09 4.42 -2.53
N PHE A 28 -8.33 3.54 -1.54
CA PHE A 28 -9.00 3.88 -0.28
C PHE A 28 -8.19 4.87 0.56
N TRP A 29 -6.86 4.85 0.48
CA TRP A 29 -6.01 5.80 1.20
C TRP A 29 -6.17 7.26 0.72
N ILE A 30 -6.60 7.49 -0.53
CA ILE A 30 -6.82 8.83 -1.08
C ILE A 30 -7.92 9.59 -0.32
N PRO A 31 -9.18 9.12 -0.25
CA PRO A 31 -10.20 9.79 0.55
C PRO A 31 -9.82 9.84 2.04
N THR A 32 -9.12 8.84 2.57
CA THR A 32 -8.61 8.88 3.95
C THR A 32 -7.68 10.07 4.18
N GLY A 33 -6.73 10.32 3.27
CA GLY A 33 -5.84 11.48 3.36
C GLY A 33 -6.58 12.82 3.32
N PHE A 34 -7.61 12.95 2.48
CA PHE A 34 -8.44 14.15 2.43
C PHE A 34 -9.28 14.34 3.70
N LEU A 35 -9.84 13.25 4.25
CA LEU A 35 -10.59 13.30 5.52
C LEU A 35 -9.68 13.72 6.68
N LEU A 36 -8.46 13.18 6.74
CA LEU A 36 -7.47 13.57 7.74
C LEU A 36 -7.09 15.05 7.60
N MET A 37 -6.85 15.51 6.36
CA MET A 37 -6.51 16.92 6.12
C MET A 37 -7.63 17.86 6.56
N ALA A 38 -8.87 17.55 6.20
CA ALA A 38 -10.04 18.31 6.64
C ALA A 38 -10.17 18.30 8.17
N TRP A 39 -10.07 17.12 8.80
CA TRP A 39 -10.15 16.98 10.25
C TRP A 39 -9.12 17.83 10.99
N PHE A 40 -7.85 17.80 10.56
CA PHE A 40 -6.79 18.58 11.20
C PHE A 40 -6.93 20.09 10.96
N SER A 41 -7.55 20.52 9.86
CA SER A 41 -7.87 21.94 9.65
C SER A 41 -8.90 22.51 10.65
N PHE A 42 -9.70 21.67 11.30
CA PHE A 42 -10.72 22.11 12.26
C PHE A 42 -10.33 21.92 13.73
N THR A 43 -9.33 21.10 14.03
CA THR A 43 -9.12 20.57 15.38
C THR A 43 -7.73 20.81 15.97
N ASP A 44 -6.75 21.27 15.18
CA ASP A 44 -5.32 21.31 15.56
C ASP A 44 -4.80 19.98 16.17
N ALA A 45 -5.52 18.88 15.94
CA ALA A 45 -5.35 17.64 16.71
C ALA A 45 -4.08 16.86 16.35
N ALA A 46 -3.52 17.07 15.16
CA ALA A 46 -2.26 16.45 14.77
C ALA A 46 -1.60 17.18 13.59
N PRO A 47 -0.29 16.94 13.37
CA PRO A 47 0.42 17.45 12.20
C PRO A 47 -0.19 16.95 10.88
N ILE A 48 -0.27 17.84 9.88
CA ILE A 48 -0.66 17.55 8.49
C ILE A 48 0.15 16.40 7.85
N SER A 49 1.32 16.10 8.42
CA SER A 49 2.16 14.96 8.09
C SER A 49 1.39 13.63 8.03
N HIS A 50 0.40 13.40 8.89
CA HIS A 50 -0.42 12.17 8.85
C HIS A 50 -1.23 12.05 7.55
N ALA A 51 -1.87 13.14 7.12
CA ALA A 51 -2.58 13.20 5.85
C ALA A 51 -1.63 12.99 4.67
N LEU A 52 -0.46 13.63 4.70
CA LEU A 52 0.57 13.44 3.67
C LEU A 52 1.02 11.98 3.57
N HIS A 53 1.23 11.28 4.68
CA HIS A 53 1.64 9.88 4.67
C HIS A 53 0.51 8.91 4.29
N ALA A 54 -0.76 9.29 4.50
CA ALA A 54 -1.88 8.56 3.91
C ALA A 54 -1.81 8.60 2.37
N PHE A 55 -1.51 9.75 1.78
CA PHE A 55 -1.32 9.87 0.33
C PHE A 55 -0.05 9.16 -0.16
N THR A 56 1.08 9.35 0.50
CA THR A 56 2.37 8.86 -0.02
C THR A 56 2.64 7.41 0.32
N VAL A 57 2.56 7.02 1.60
CA VAL A 57 2.81 5.64 2.04
C VAL A 57 1.60 4.76 1.74
N GLY A 58 0.41 5.24 2.08
CA GLY A 58 -0.85 4.52 1.86
C GLY A 58 -1.19 4.38 0.38
N ALA A 59 -1.52 5.49 -0.28
CA ALA A 59 -2.01 5.44 -1.65
C ALA A 59 -0.89 5.16 -2.66
N VAL A 60 0.10 6.06 -2.78
CA VAL A 60 1.17 5.91 -3.78
C VAL A 60 1.98 4.65 -3.53
N GLY A 61 2.37 4.36 -2.29
CA GLY A 61 3.12 3.15 -1.95
C GLY A 61 2.40 1.85 -2.33
N SER A 62 1.13 1.70 -1.92
CA SER A 62 0.34 0.51 -2.24
C SER A 62 0.04 0.38 -3.75
N LEU A 63 -0.40 1.46 -4.39
CA LEU A 63 -0.72 1.45 -5.82
C LEU A 63 0.52 1.12 -6.66
N THR A 64 1.67 1.70 -6.31
CA THR A 64 2.92 1.46 -7.01
C THR A 64 3.33 0.00 -6.90
N LEU A 65 3.30 -0.60 -5.70
CA LEU A 65 3.58 -2.03 -5.54
C LEU A 65 2.62 -2.92 -6.33
N GLY A 66 1.33 -2.60 -6.33
CA GLY A 66 0.32 -3.34 -7.10
C GLY A 66 0.58 -3.27 -8.60
N VAL A 67 0.80 -2.06 -9.14
CA VAL A 67 1.08 -1.83 -10.56
C VAL A 67 2.40 -2.49 -10.97
N MET A 68 3.47 -2.30 -10.21
CA MET A 68 4.77 -2.91 -10.50
C MET A 68 4.69 -4.43 -10.50
N SER A 69 4.00 -5.03 -9.52
CA SER A 69 3.83 -6.49 -9.45
C SER A 69 3.08 -7.03 -10.65
N ARG A 70 1.94 -6.40 -10.99
CA ARG A 70 1.13 -6.82 -12.14
C ARG A 70 1.85 -6.61 -13.48
N ALA A 71 2.52 -5.48 -13.66
CA ALA A 71 3.28 -5.16 -14.87
C ALA A 71 4.47 -6.12 -15.04
N THR A 72 5.17 -6.42 -13.95
CA THR A 72 6.29 -7.39 -13.96
C THR A 72 5.79 -8.77 -14.37
N LEU A 73 4.71 -9.26 -13.75
CA LEU A 73 4.14 -10.56 -14.12
C LEU A 73 3.70 -10.58 -15.60
N GLY A 74 2.89 -9.60 -16.00
CA GLY A 74 2.30 -9.54 -17.35
C GLY A 74 3.33 -9.35 -18.46
N HIS A 75 4.31 -8.45 -18.30
CA HIS A 75 5.30 -8.17 -19.34
C HIS A 75 6.44 -9.19 -19.39
N SER A 76 6.67 -9.94 -18.31
CA SER A 76 7.62 -11.06 -18.29
C SER A 76 6.99 -12.40 -18.68
N GLY A 77 5.70 -12.42 -19.05
CA GLY A 77 4.98 -13.65 -19.43
C GLY A 77 4.79 -14.63 -18.27
N LEU A 78 4.92 -14.16 -17.03
CA LEU A 78 4.64 -14.96 -15.84
C LEU A 78 3.11 -15.00 -15.62
N PRO A 79 2.59 -16.11 -15.05
CA PRO A 79 1.18 -16.20 -14.76
C PRO A 79 0.77 -15.17 -13.70
N LEU A 80 -0.39 -14.53 -13.89
CA LEU A 80 -1.01 -13.62 -12.93
C LEU A 80 -1.65 -14.42 -11.79
N ASN A 81 -0.83 -15.20 -11.08
CA ASN A 81 -1.28 -16.07 -10.00
C ASN A 81 -1.30 -15.34 -8.66
N ASN A 82 -2.20 -15.79 -7.78
CA ASN A 82 -2.31 -15.31 -6.41
C ASN A 82 -1.23 -15.95 -5.54
N GLU A 83 0.02 -15.56 -5.77
CA GLU A 83 1.15 -16.05 -4.98
C GLU A 83 1.07 -15.52 -3.55
N ASN A 84 1.25 -16.39 -2.55
CA ASN A 84 1.22 -16.01 -1.14
C ASN A 84 2.21 -14.88 -0.80
N ILE A 85 3.35 -14.83 -1.48
CA ILE A 85 4.36 -13.78 -1.27
C ILE A 85 3.82 -12.38 -1.62
N LEU A 86 2.96 -12.27 -2.64
CA LEU A 86 2.34 -10.99 -3.01
C LEU A 86 1.37 -10.52 -1.95
N THR A 87 0.58 -11.44 -1.40
CA THR A 87 -0.30 -11.14 -0.26
C THR A 87 0.51 -10.62 0.93
N VAL A 88 1.63 -11.26 1.27
CA VAL A 88 2.51 -10.81 2.36
C VAL A 88 3.06 -9.40 2.08
N ILE A 89 3.58 -9.15 0.88
CA ILE A 89 4.09 -7.82 0.48
C ILE A 89 3.00 -6.74 0.63
N PHE A 90 1.79 -7.04 0.14
CA PHE A 90 0.67 -6.10 0.16
C PHE A 90 0.10 -5.86 1.55
N LEU A 91 0.13 -6.87 2.42
CA LEU A 91 -0.19 -6.69 3.84
C LEU A 91 0.84 -5.81 4.53
N LEU A 92 2.14 -6.06 4.32
CA LEU A 92 3.22 -5.30 4.95
C LEU A 92 3.16 -3.81 4.60
N ILE A 93 2.93 -3.44 3.33
CA ILE A 93 2.83 -2.02 2.95
C ILE A 93 1.61 -1.33 3.56
N ASN A 94 0.47 -2.02 3.68
CA ASN A 94 -0.71 -1.45 4.33
C ASN A 94 -0.55 -1.35 5.84
N LEU A 95 0.13 -2.31 6.48
CA LEU A 95 0.51 -2.22 7.89
C LEU A 95 1.51 -1.09 8.14
N ALA A 96 2.44 -0.85 7.21
CA ALA A 96 3.35 0.30 7.27
C ALA A 96 2.57 1.61 7.21
N ALA A 97 1.63 1.74 6.28
CA ALA A 97 0.78 2.92 6.15
C ALA A 97 -0.10 3.13 7.39
N LEU A 98 -0.76 2.08 7.89
CA LEU A 98 -1.58 2.14 9.10
C LEU A 98 -0.76 2.54 10.33
N SER A 99 0.41 1.91 10.50
CA SER A 99 1.35 2.24 11.58
C SER A 99 1.85 3.68 11.48
N ARG A 100 2.06 4.20 10.26
CA ARG A 100 2.53 5.57 10.07
C ARG A 100 1.45 6.62 10.32
N VAL A 101 0.20 6.31 9.96
CA VAL A 101 -0.88 7.30 9.86
C VAL A 101 -1.81 7.28 11.06
N VAL A 102 -2.09 6.11 11.63
CA VAL A 102 -3.15 5.94 12.63
C VAL A 102 -2.59 5.71 14.02
N LEU A 103 -1.61 4.80 14.16
CA LEU A 103 -1.09 4.41 15.48
C LEU A 103 -0.55 5.60 16.32
N PRO A 104 0.18 6.58 15.76
CA PRO A 104 0.66 7.74 16.52
C PRO A 104 -0.45 8.62 17.11
N LEU A 105 -1.65 8.57 16.52
CA LEU A 105 -2.81 9.32 17.00
C LEU A 105 -3.47 8.66 18.23
N ILE A 106 -3.26 7.34 18.40
CA ILE A 106 -3.87 6.54 19.46
C ILE A 106 -2.87 6.30 20.60
N LEU A 107 -1.58 6.15 20.27
CA LEU A 107 -0.50 5.80 21.21
C LEU A 107 0.65 6.83 21.15
N PRO A 108 0.43 8.07 21.62
CA PRO A 108 1.40 9.16 21.48
C PRO A 108 2.73 8.88 22.21
N ASP A 109 2.72 8.18 23.33
CA ASP A 109 3.92 7.89 24.13
C ASP A 109 4.94 6.99 23.39
N GLY A 110 4.48 6.21 22.41
CA GLY A 110 5.29 5.27 21.62
C GLY A 110 5.81 5.84 20.29
N TYR A 111 5.70 7.15 20.07
CA TYR A 111 5.85 7.78 18.74
C TYR A 111 7.07 7.29 17.95
N THR A 112 8.28 7.41 18.51
CA THR A 112 9.52 7.01 17.83
C THR A 112 9.56 5.53 17.48
N GLY A 113 9.10 4.67 18.39
CA GLY A 113 9.03 3.22 18.14
C GLY A 113 8.07 2.89 17.00
N ILE A 114 6.88 3.50 17.01
CA ILE A 114 5.86 3.33 15.96
C ILE A 114 6.40 3.76 14.59
N LEU A 115 7.10 4.90 14.53
CA LEU A 115 7.69 5.41 13.29
C LEU A 115 8.77 4.47 12.75
N ASN A 116 9.65 3.96 13.61
CA ASN A 116 10.68 3.00 13.23
C ASN A 116 10.06 1.69 12.72
N SER A 117 9.02 1.19 13.40
CA SER A 117 8.28 0.01 12.95
C SER A 117 7.60 0.23 11.60
N ALA A 118 6.98 1.40 11.38
CA ALA A 118 6.38 1.74 10.09
C ALA A 118 7.42 1.77 8.96
N GLY A 119 8.59 2.37 9.20
CA GLY A 119 9.71 2.34 8.26
C GLY A 119 10.22 0.93 7.99
N GLY A 120 10.37 0.11 9.03
CA GLY A 120 10.78 -1.29 8.91
C GLY A 120 9.81 -2.13 8.08
N LEU A 121 8.51 -2.01 8.33
CA LEU A 121 7.46 -2.69 7.54
C LEU A 121 7.50 -2.26 6.07
N TRP A 122 7.71 -0.97 5.81
CA TRP A 122 7.84 -0.45 4.44
C TRP A 122 9.07 -1.03 3.72
N ILE A 123 10.23 -1.02 4.39
CA ILE A 123 11.48 -1.59 3.85
C ILE A 123 11.30 -3.08 3.57
N LEU A 124 10.66 -3.82 4.48
CA LEU A 124 10.38 -5.24 4.28
C LEU A 124 9.45 -5.48 3.08
N ALA A 125 8.39 -4.69 2.92
CA ALA A 125 7.46 -4.84 1.78
C ALA A 125 8.18 -4.65 0.44
N TYR A 126 8.92 -3.54 0.27
CA TYR A 126 9.65 -3.25 -0.96
C TYR A 126 10.87 -4.17 -1.15
N GLY A 127 11.54 -4.56 -0.06
CA GLY A 127 12.64 -5.50 -0.08
C GLY A 127 12.19 -6.89 -0.54
N LEU A 128 11.05 -7.39 -0.05
CA LEU A 128 10.47 -8.65 -0.50
C LEU A 128 10.01 -8.60 -1.95
N PHE A 129 9.41 -7.48 -2.38
CA PHE A 129 9.11 -7.26 -3.80
C PHE A 129 10.37 -7.36 -4.65
N LEU A 130 11.44 -6.64 -4.25
CA LEU A 130 12.70 -6.65 -4.97
C LEU A 130 13.27 -8.07 -5.01
N LEU A 131 13.40 -8.76 -3.88
CA LEU A 131 13.93 -10.13 -3.83
C LEU A 131 13.12 -11.11 -4.68
N ARG A 132 11.78 -10.99 -4.68
CA ARG A 132 10.90 -11.86 -5.48
C ARG A 132 11.07 -11.63 -6.99
N PHE A 133 11.22 -10.38 -7.43
CA PHE A 133 11.24 -10.04 -8.85
C PHE A 133 12.62 -9.76 -9.43
N LEU A 134 13.67 -9.65 -8.61
CA LEU A 134 15.04 -9.43 -9.05
C LEU A 134 15.50 -10.48 -10.08
N PRO A 135 15.24 -11.80 -9.91
CA PRO A 135 15.60 -12.79 -10.93
C PRO A 135 14.86 -12.58 -12.24
N THR A 136 13.63 -12.07 -12.20
CA THR A 136 12.83 -11.77 -13.39
C THR A 136 13.43 -10.59 -14.17
N PHE A 137 13.97 -9.60 -13.48
CA PHE A 137 14.60 -8.43 -14.11
C PHE A 137 15.99 -8.73 -14.69
N LEU A 138 16.73 -9.66 -14.07
CA LEU A 138 18.10 -9.99 -14.50
C LEU A 138 18.16 -11.09 -15.57
N ARG A 139 17.08 -11.83 -15.79
CA ARG A 139 17.06 -12.90 -16.79
C ARG A 139 16.71 -12.32 -18.17
N PRO A 140 17.41 -12.74 -19.24
CA PRO A 140 17.00 -12.42 -20.60
C PRO A 140 15.56 -12.87 -20.80
N ARG A 141 14.74 -11.99 -21.38
CA ARG A 141 13.38 -12.36 -21.79
C ARG A 141 13.50 -13.51 -22.78
N LYS A 142 12.94 -14.67 -22.45
CA LYS A 142 12.70 -15.73 -23.43
C LYS A 142 11.61 -15.23 -24.38
N LEU A 143 12.03 -14.44 -25.36
CA LEU A 143 11.33 -14.38 -26.64
C LEU A 143 11.52 -15.78 -27.23
N PHE A 144 10.42 -16.38 -27.69
CA PHE A 144 10.34 -17.71 -28.27
C PHE A 144 11.66 -18.20 -28.90
#